data_AF-W5SG70-F1
#
_entry.id   AF-W5SG70-F1
#
_cell.length_a   1.000
_cell.length_b   1.000
_cell.length_c   1.000
_cell.angle_alpha   90.00
_cell.angle_beta   90.00
_cell.angle_gamma   90.00
#
_symmetry.space_group_name_H-M   'P 1'
#
loop_
_entity.id
_entity.type
_entity.pdbx_description
1 polymer ?
#
loop_
_entity_poly.entity_id
_entity_poly.type
_entity_poly.pdbx_seq_one_letter_code
_entity_poly.pdbx_strand_id
1 'polypeptide(L)'
;MTLNYDLYRMNQNFYGSTLTQEEIKLWIYSNIFITKIGTIKTFDTTSQKGIVIIKEFDNLEIETHNISNININPNEGELVLLLQSSINLFNENDNINFDKNHFYILSIINPKYLEMACDEIALKTTHKLKLKSNNQIDIHSDNNIDLIAKNKVLIKSNNKIDIRNDSQSLKNILIDITDAIANLRVTGQAIIDESSRAGIYGIRSRIYDLLS
;
A
#
# COMPACT_ATOMS: atom_id res chain seq x y z
N MET A 1 -40.78 -22.85 -0.24
CA MET A 1 -41.37 -22.44 1.05
C MET A 1 -40.79 -23.37 2.11
N THR A 2 -39.52 -23.19 2.50
CA THR A 2 -38.81 -24.27 3.21
C THR A 2 -37.85 -23.73 4.27
N LEU A 3 -36.89 -22.83 3.97
CA LEU A 3 -35.92 -22.42 5.00
C LEU A 3 -36.55 -21.85 6.29
N ASN A 4 -37.49 -20.91 6.17
CA ASN A 4 -38.15 -20.33 7.34
C ASN A 4 -39.10 -21.30 8.07
N TYR A 5 -39.70 -22.25 7.34
CA TYR A 5 -40.59 -23.26 7.91
C TYR A 5 -39.80 -24.39 8.58
N ASP A 6 -38.67 -24.76 8.00
CA ASP A 6 -37.72 -25.74 8.53
C ASP A 6 -37.01 -25.18 9.76
N LEU A 7 -36.58 -23.92 9.75
CA LEU A 7 -36.08 -23.21 10.95
C LEU A 7 -37.13 -23.11 12.05
N TYR A 8 -38.39 -22.83 11.69
CA TYR A 8 -39.51 -22.82 12.64
C TYR A 8 -39.75 -24.20 13.25
N ARG A 9 -39.74 -25.27 12.44
CA ARG A 9 -39.87 -26.66 12.93
C ARG A 9 -38.69 -27.12 13.77
N MET A 10 -37.46 -26.75 13.41
CA MET A 10 -36.27 -27.03 14.22
C MET A 10 -36.41 -26.35 15.58
N ASN A 11 -36.77 -25.06 15.63
CA ASN A 11 -37.02 -24.35 16.89
C ASN A 11 -38.14 -24.99 17.72
N GLN A 12 -39.25 -25.42 17.10
CA GLN A 12 -40.33 -26.14 17.79
C GLN A 12 -39.89 -27.49 18.38
N ASN A 13 -38.96 -28.20 17.73
CA ASN A 13 -38.40 -29.44 18.26
C ASN A 13 -37.42 -29.21 19.44
N PHE A 14 -36.90 -27.98 19.61
CA PHE A 14 -36.05 -27.60 20.74
C PHE A 14 -36.83 -27.13 21.98
N TYR A 15 -38.17 -26.98 21.90
CA TYR A 15 -39.00 -26.48 23.00
C TYR A 15 -39.10 -27.41 24.24
N GLY A 16 -38.47 -28.60 24.22
CA GLY A 16 -38.65 -29.64 25.24
C GLY A 16 -37.47 -29.95 26.16
N SER A 17 -36.24 -29.50 25.85
CA SER A 17 -35.09 -29.71 26.75
C SER A 17 -34.29 -28.42 26.89
N THR A 18 -34.33 -27.83 28.08
CA THR A 18 -33.56 -26.63 28.45
C THR A 18 -32.08 -26.76 28.16
N LEU A 19 -31.52 -27.97 28.28
CA LEU A 19 -30.13 -28.29 27.95
C LEU A 19 -29.81 -28.06 26.47
N THR A 20 -30.66 -28.52 25.55
CA THR A 20 -30.39 -28.34 24.10
C THR A 20 -30.55 -26.89 23.65
N GLN A 21 -31.42 -26.11 24.31
CA GLN A 21 -31.54 -24.67 24.03
C GLN A 21 -30.32 -23.88 24.51
N GLU A 22 -29.81 -24.17 25.70
CA GLU A 22 -28.60 -23.51 26.21
C GLU A 22 -27.35 -23.93 25.41
N GLU A 23 -27.25 -25.19 24.98
CA GLU A 23 -26.18 -25.65 24.08
C GLU A 23 -26.19 -24.92 22.73
N ILE A 24 -27.36 -24.74 22.11
CA ILE A 24 -27.49 -23.99 20.85
C ILE A 24 -27.16 -22.52 21.05
N LYS A 25 -27.63 -21.91 22.14
CA LYS A 25 -27.35 -20.51 22.46
C LYS A 25 -25.86 -20.27 22.70
N LEU A 26 -25.19 -21.15 23.45
CA LEU A 26 -23.74 -21.13 23.65
C LEU A 26 -22.99 -21.32 22.32
N TRP A 27 -23.47 -22.23 21.46
CA TRP A 27 -22.91 -22.43 20.14
C TRP A 27 -23.06 -21.16 19.29
N ILE A 28 -24.25 -20.56 19.23
CA ILE A 28 -24.51 -19.32 18.50
C ILE A 28 -23.60 -18.20 19.01
N TYR A 29 -23.50 -18.00 20.34
CA TYR A 29 -22.66 -16.95 20.92
C TYR A 29 -21.17 -17.16 20.65
N SER A 30 -20.71 -18.40 20.55
CA SER A 30 -19.32 -18.71 20.20
C SER A 30 -19.01 -18.48 18.71
N ASN A 31 -20.03 -18.29 17.86
CA ASN A 31 -19.90 -18.21 16.40
C ASN A 31 -20.41 -16.91 15.79
N ILE A 32 -20.93 -15.98 16.60
CA ILE A 32 -21.39 -14.67 16.14
C ILE A 32 -20.32 -13.61 16.39
N PHE A 33 -20.20 -12.67 15.44
CA PHE A 33 -19.54 -11.40 15.64
C PHE A 33 -20.54 -10.26 15.46
N ILE A 34 -20.40 -9.22 16.27
CA ILE A 34 -21.24 -8.02 16.20
C ILE A 34 -20.40 -6.87 15.66
N THR A 35 -20.95 -6.15 14.68
CA THR A 35 -20.28 -4.96 14.13
C THR A 35 -20.96 -3.68 14.60
N LYS A 36 -20.14 -2.66 14.87
CA LYS A 36 -20.59 -1.32 15.29
C LYS A 36 -19.76 -0.24 14.62
N ILE A 37 -20.24 1.00 14.66
CA ILE A 37 -19.48 2.17 14.20
C ILE A 37 -19.04 2.96 15.42
N GLY A 38 -17.75 3.25 15.49
CA GLY A 38 -17.14 4.11 16.50
C GLY A 38 -16.53 5.37 15.89
N THR A 39 -16.21 6.34 16.74
CA THR A 39 -15.47 7.55 16.36
C THR A 39 -14.11 7.56 17.06
N ILE A 40 -13.02 7.77 16.33
CA ILE A 40 -11.68 7.87 16.91
C ILE A 40 -11.60 9.11 17.81
N LYS A 41 -11.15 8.91 19.05
CA LYS A 41 -10.74 9.98 19.95
C LYS A 41 -9.22 10.18 19.89
N THR A 42 -8.46 9.10 20.06
CA THR A 42 -7.00 9.07 19.91
C THR A 42 -6.55 7.78 19.27
N PHE A 43 -5.46 7.79 18.52
CA PHE A 43 -4.90 6.59 17.89
C PHE A 43 -3.38 6.71 17.76
N ASP A 44 -2.66 5.66 18.16
CA ASP A 44 -1.23 5.52 17.96
C ASP A 44 -0.97 4.61 16.75
N THR A 45 -0.40 5.19 15.70
CA THR A 45 -0.06 4.49 14.45
C THR A 45 1.02 3.44 14.63
N THR A 46 1.88 3.56 15.63
CA THR A 46 2.98 2.62 15.85
C THR A 46 2.47 1.34 16.50
N SER A 47 1.74 1.48 17.62
CA SER A 47 1.17 0.31 18.31
C SER A 47 -0.15 -0.18 17.71
N GLN A 48 -0.76 0.56 16.77
CA GLN A 48 -2.07 0.28 16.18
C GLN A 48 -3.20 0.18 17.23
N LYS A 49 -3.06 0.91 18.35
CA LYS A 49 -4.02 1.00 19.45
C LYS A 49 -4.60 2.41 19.54
N GLY A 50 -5.81 2.52 20.08
CA GLY A 50 -6.44 3.83 20.27
C GLY A 50 -7.67 3.80 21.16
N ILE A 51 -8.20 4.98 21.42
CA ILE A 51 -9.46 5.19 22.13
C ILE A 51 -10.55 5.51 21.13
N VAL A 52 -11.65 4.76 21.19
CA VAL A 52 -12.82 4.94 20.34
C VAL A 52 -14.05 5.24 21.18
N ILE A 53 -14.87 6.19 20.72
CA ILE A 53 -16.15 6.56 21.32
C ILE A 53 -17.27 5.80 20.61
N ILE A 54 -18.09 5.08 21.38
CA ILE A 54 -19.32 4.44 20.89
C ILE A 54 -20.52 5.23 21.39
N LYS A 55 -21.13 6.03 20.51
CA LYS A 55 -22.25 6.92 20.86
C LYS A 55 -23.47 6.19 21.42
N GLU A 56 -23.74 4.98 20.93
CA GLU A 56 -24.88 4.15 21.35
C GLU A 56 -24.77 3.67 22.81
N PHE A 57 -23.58 3.73 23.40
CA PHE A 57 -23.33 3.35 24.79
C PHE A 57 -23.01 4.58 25.64
N ASP A 58 -23.81 5.63 25.54
CA ASP A 58 -23.64 6.88 26.30
C ASP A 58 -22.25 7.51 26.12
N ASN A 59 -21.74 7.47 24.89
CA ASN A 59 -20.38 7.89 24.53
C ASN A 59 -19.27 7.13 25.28
N LEU A 60 -19.48 5.84 25.53
CA LEU A 60 -18.46 4.95 26.11
C LEU A 60 -17.15 5.06 25.34
N GLU A 61 -16.07 5.32 26.08
CA GLU A 61 -14.71 5.29 25.57
C GLU A 61 -14.11 3.91 25.81
N ILE A 62 -13.62 3.30 24.75
CA ILE A 62 -12.99 1.98 24.79
C ILE A 62 -11.56 2.06 24.29
N GLU A 63 -10.65 1.37 24.98
CA GLU A 63 -9.34 1.08 24.43
C GLU A 63 -9.49 -0.09 23.45
N THR A 64 -8.96 0.07 22.25
CA THR A 64 -9.13 -0.89 21.16
C THR A 64 -7.89 -0.97 20.29
N HIS A 65 -7.82 -2.02 19.48
CA HIS A 65 -6.68 -2.32 18.62
C HIS A 65 -7.16 -2.66 17.21
N ASN A 66 -6.39 -2.24 16.20
CA ASN A 66 -6.63 -2.63 14.81
C ASN A 66 -6.22 -4.09 14.61
N ILE A 67 -7.17 -4.93 14.21
CA ILE A 67 -6.94 -6.35 13.92
C ILE A 67 -6.87 -6.66 12.42
N SER A 68 -6.94 -5.64 11.57
CA SER A 68 -6.81 -5.85 10.13
C SER A 68 -5.36 -6.09 9.74
N ASN A 69 -5.15 -6.76 8.62
CA ASN A 69 -3.81 -7.02 8.06
C ASN A 69 -3.18 -5.77 7.42
N ILE A 70 -3.78 -4.59 7.62
CA ILE A 70 -3.34 -3.32 7.06
C ILE A 70 -3.27 -2.33 8.21
N ASN A 71 -2.12 -1.70 8.38
CA ASN A 71 -2.00 -0.61 9.36
C ASN A 71 -2.88 0.57 8.95
N ILE A 72 -3.57 1.13 9.92
CA ILE A 72 -4.42 2.29 9.72
C ILE A 72 -3.82 3.52 10.41
N ASN A 73 -4.16 4.70 9.89
CA ASN A 73 -3.75 5.99 10.47
C ASN A 73 -4.94 6.96 10.46
N PRO A 74 -5.99 6.69 11.28
CA PRO A 74 -7.14 7.57 11.35
C PRO A 74 -6.83 8.81 12.19
N ASN A 75 -7.44 9.93 11.80
CA ASN A 75 -7.42 11.16 12.58
C ASN A 75 -8.56 11.16 13.62
N GLU A 76 -8.45 12.05 14.62
CA GLU A 76 -9.54 12.32 15.56
C GLU A 76 -10.83 12.69 14.80
N GLY A 77 -11.96 12.12 15.23
CA GLY A 77 -13.27 12.34 14.62
C GLY A 77 -13.56 11.44 13.42
N GLU A 78 -12.59 10.68 12.90
CA GLU A 78 -12.85 9.72 11.81
C GLU A 78 -13.61 8.49 12.33
N LEU A 79 -14.43 7.92 11.45
CA LEU A 79 -15.29 6.79 11.77
C LEU A 79 -14.57 5.47 11.51
N VAL A 80 -14.76 4.50 12.40
CA VAL A 80 -14.20 3.16 12.28
C VAL A 80 -15.29 2.10 12.41
N LEU A 81 -15.11 1.00 11.68
CA LEU A 81 -15.89 -0.22 11.86
C LEU A 81 -15.26 -1.03 12.99
N LEU A 82 -16.05 -1.29 14.01
CA LEU A 82 -15.69 -2.08 15.17
C LEU A 82 -16.24 -3.49 15.06
N LEU A 83 -15.49 -4.46 15.58
CA LEU A 83 -15.85 -5.85 15.70
C LEU A 83 -15.87 -6.26 17.18
N GLN A 84 -16.95 -6.88 17.62
CA GLN A 84 -17.07 -7.49 18.93
C GLN A 84 -17.23 -9.00 18.77
N SER A 85 -16.60 -9.75 19.66
CA SER A 85 -16.68 -11.20 19.74
C SER A 85 -17.03 -11.64 21.17
N SER A 86 -17.42 -12.90 21.32
CA SER A 86 -17.49 -13.57 22.62
C SER A 86 -16.11 -13.99 23.13
N ILE A 87 -15.14 -14.22 22.24
CA ILE A 87 -13.79 -14.64 22.60
C ILE A 87 -12.80 -13.49 22.43
N ASN A 88 -11.78 -13.43 23.29
CA ASN A 88 -10.70 -12.49 23.13
C ASN A 88 -9.75 -12.96 22.03
N LEU A 89 -9.59 -12.14 20.98
CA LEU A 89 -8.77 -12.47 19.80
C LEU A 89 -7.26 -12.54 20.09
N PHE A 90 -6.81 -12.04 21.24
CA PHE A 90 -5.41 -12.10 21.67
C PHE A 90 -5.15 -13.12 22.78
N ASN A 91 -6.22 -13.70 23.35
CA ASN A 91 -6.13 -14.72 24.38
C ASN A 91 -7.38 -15.61 24.35
N GLU A 92 -7.31 -16.74 23.63
CA GLU A 92 -8.45 -17.64 23.44
C GLU A 92 -9.01 -18.24 24.75
N ASN A 93 -8.24 -18.19 25.84
CA ASN A 93 -8.69 -18.66 27.16
C ASN A 93 -9.53 -17.61 27.92
N ASP A 94 -9.61 -16.39 27.40
CA ASP A 94 -10.36 -15.29 27.98
C ASP A 94 -11.68 -15.09 27.23
N ASN A 95 -12.78 -15.48 27.88
CA ASN A 95 -14.14 -15.33 27.34
C ASN A 95 -14.70 -13.97 27.78
N ILE A 96 -14.73 -13.04 26.83
CA ILE A 96 -15.22 -11.67 27.03
C ILE A 96 -16.74 -11.57 26.87
N ASN A 97 -17.42 -12.61 26.39
CA ASN A 97 -18.88 -12.75 26.30
C ASN A 97 -19.61 -11.48 25.82
N PHE A 98 -19.15 -10.88 24.72
CA PHE A 98 -19.69 -9.63 24.16
C PHE A 98 -19.74 -8.47 25.17
N ASP A 99 -18.73 -8.35 26.04
CA ASP A 99 -18.55 -7.17 26.89
C ASP A 99 -18.49 -5.90 26.04
N LYS A 100 -19.32 -4.92 26.39
CA LYS A 100 -19.40 -3.61 25.73
C LYS A 100 -18.09 -2.81 25.76
N ASN A 101 -17.14 -3.17 26.63
CA ASN A 101 -15.83 -2.53 26.68
C ASN A 101 -14.81 -3.19 25.72
N HIS A 102 -15.17 -4.33 25.11
CA HIS A 102 -14.26 -5.12 24.29
C HIS A 102 -14.68 -5.08 22.81
N PHE A 103 -14.07 -4.17 22.06
CA PHE A 103 -14.17 -4.14 20.59
C PHE A 103 -12.79 -4.05 19.98
N TYR A 104 -12.70 -4.47 18.71
CA TYR A 104 -11.51 -4.36 17.87
C TYR A 104 -11.82 -3.47 16.67
N ILE A 105 -10.85 -2.70 16.19
CA ILE A 105 -11.00 -1.94 14.95
C ILE A 105 -10.75 -2.90 13.78
N LEU A 106 -11.74 -3.02 12.90
CA LEU A 106 -11.63 -3.82 11.69
C LEU A 106 -11.22 -2.96 10.48
N SER A 107 -11.69 -1.72 10.39
CA SER A 107 -11.32 -0.80 9.32
C SER A 107 -11.73 0.65 9.61
N ILE A 108 -11.17 1.59 8.84
CA ILE A 108 -11.67 2.97 8.76
C ILE A 108 -12.85 3.02 7.77
N ILE A 109 -13.90 3.75 8.12
CA ILE A 109 -15.01 4.06 7.22
C ILE A 109 -14.60 5.26 6.35
N ASN A 110 -14.59 5.08 5.03
CA ASN A 110 -14.12 6.05 4.04
C ASN A 110 -12.65 6.45 4.24
N PRO A 111 -11.71 5.49 4.12
CA PRO A 111 -10.29 5.79 4.31
C PRO A 111 -9.84 6.82 3.28
N LYS A 112 -9.27 7.92 3.76
CA LYS A 112 -8.61 8.93 2.91
C LYS A 112 -7.18 8.54 2.56
N TYR A 113 -6.60 7.65 3.36
CA TYR A 113 -5.22 7.23 3.30
C TYR A 113 -5.14 5.71 3.48
N LEU A 114 -4.27 5.07 2.70
CA LEU A 114 -3.95 3.66 2.77
C LEU A 114 -2.44 3.53 2.63
N GLU A 115 -1.79 2.93 3.63
CA GLU A 115 -0.36 2.62 3.62
C GLU A 115 -0.17 1.11 3.72
N MET A 116 0.80 0.58 2.96
CA MET A 116 1.17 -0.83 3.00
C MET A 116 2.66 -0.90 3.24
N ALA A 117 3.07 -1.40 4.41
CA ALA A 117 4.45 -1.67 4.75
C ALA A 117 4.63 -3.19 4.86
N CYS A 118 5.27 -3.80 3.87
CA CYS A 118 5.53 -5.23 3.79
C CYS A 118 6.74 -5.52 2.89
N ASP A 119 7.30 -6.72 3.01
CA ASP A 119 8.49 -7.12 2.25
C ASP A 119 8.22 -7.25 0.73
N GLU A 120 7.01 -7.68 0.35
CA GLU A 120 6.64 -7.88 -1.06
C GLU A 120 5.17 -7.54 -1.31
N ILE A 121 4.88 -6.90 -2.46
CA ILE A 121 3.54 -6.69 -2.99
C ILE A 121 3.47 -7.26 -4.42
N ALA A 122 2.61 -8.26 -4.64
CA ALA A 122 2.37 -8.84 -5.96
C ALA A 122 0.93 -8.57 -6.43
N LEU A 123 0.77 -7.94 -7.60
CA LEU A 123 -0.54 -7.67 -8.22
C LEU A 123 -0.75 -8.53 -9.47
N LYS A 124 -1.61 -9.55 -9.37
CA LYS A 124 -1.97 -10.44 -10.50
C LYS A 124 -3.43 -10.24 -10.89
N THR A 125 -3.67 -9.91 -12.16
CA THR A 125 -5.03 -9.71 -12.68
C THR A 125 -5.28 -10.56 -13.92
N THR A 126 -6.48 -11.12 -14.06
CA THR A 126 -6.92 -11.84 -15.28
C THR A 126 -7.38 -10.91 -16.40
N HIS A 127 -7.63 -9.64 -16.05
CA HIS A 127 -8.06 -8.59 -16.98
C HIS A 127 -7.16 -7.36 -16.82
N LYS A 128 -7.76 -6.16 -16.73
CA LYS A 128 -7.04 -4.89 -16.69
C LYS A 128 -6.80 -4.43 -15.25
N LEU A 129 -5.53 -4.20 -14.90
CA LEU A 129 -5.14 -3.35 -13.78
C LEU A 129 -5.05 -1.89 -14.25
N LYS A 130 -5.63 -0.95 -13.50
CA LYS A 130 -5.57 0.50 -13.80
C LYS A 130 -5.17 1.27 -12.56
N LEU A 131 -4.06 2.00 -12.64
CA LEU A 131 -3.63 2.98 -11.65
C LEU A 131 -3.95 4.38 -12.19
N LYS A 132 -4.65 5.20 -11.41
CA LYS A 132 -5.02 6.58 -11.78
C LYS A 132 -4.87 7.46 -10.55
N SER A 133 -4.21 8.60 -10.73
CA SER A 133 -4.19 9.69 -9.76
C SER A 133 -4.78 10.96 -10.40
N ASN A 134 -5.37 11.82 -9.57
CA ASN A 134 -5.81 13.15 -10.01
C ASN A 134 -4.68 14.18 -9.98
N ASN A 135 -3.61 13.90 -9.25
CA ASN A 135 -2.46 14.78 -9.14
C ASN A 135 -1.20 14.10 -9.72
N GLN A 136 -0.66 13.13 -8.99
CA GLN A 136 0.62 12.50 -9.32
C GLN A 136 0.66 11.02 -8.91
N ILE A 137 1.45 10.24 -9.63
CA ILE A 137 1.91 8.90 -9.24
C ILE A 137 3.42 8.96 -9.25
N ASP A 138 4.04 8.82 -8.08
CA ASP A 138 5.49 8.74 -7.95
C ASP A 138 5.92 7.29 -7.76
N ILE A 139 7.01 6.91 -8.43
CA ILE A 139 7.64 5.60 -8.30
C ILE A 139 9.12 5.86 -8.00
N HIS A 140 9.53 5.57 -6.77
CA HIS A 140 10.90 5.62 -6.33
C HIS A 140 11.43 4.19 -6.13
N SER A 141 12.60 3.90 -6.67
CA SER A 141 13.29 2.62 -6.53
C SER A 141 14.77 2.92 -6.38
N ASP A 142 15.43 2.31 -5.39
CA ASP A 142 16.87 2.42 -5.20
C ASP A 142 17.67 1.68 -6.30
N ASN A 143 17.01 0.74 -6.97
CA ASN A 143 17.59 -0.07 -8.04
C ASN A 143 16.86 0.24 -9.36
N ASN A 144 16.41 -0.81 -10.06
CA ASN A 144 15.78 -0.67 -11.37
C ASN A 144 14.26 -0.58 -11.24
N ILE A 145 13.65 0.05 -12.25
CA ILE A 145 12.20 -0.04 -12.53
C ILE A 145 12.07 -0.69 -13.91
N ASP A 146 11.73 -1.97 -13.95
CA ASP A 146 11.56 -2.72 -15.19
C ASP A 146 10.13 -2.60 -15.73
N LEU A 147 9.99 -2.16 -16.98
CA LEU A 147 8.70 -2.09 -17.69
C LEU A 147 8.67 -3.10 -18.84
N ILE A 148 8.20 -4.32 -18.56
CA ILE A 148 8.14 -5.40 -19.54
C ILE A 148 6.71 -5.53 -20.06
N ALA A 149 6.54 -5.38 -21.39
CA ALA A 149 5.25 -5.56 -22.05
C ALA A 149 5.38 -6.49 -23.26
N LYS A 150 4.42 -7.40 -23.44
CA LYS A 150 4.39 -8.34 -24.57
C LYS A 150 4.26 -7.63 -25.93
N ASN A 151 3.51 -6.54 -25.98
CA ASN A 151 3.17 -5.86 -27.24
C ASN A 151 3.76 -4.44 -27.31
N LYS A 152 3.40 -3.57 -26.36
CA LYS A 152 3.84 -2.16 -26.37
C LYS A 152 3.81 -1.53 -24.98
N VAL A 153 4.75 -0.62 -24.75
CA VAL A 153 4.68 0.41 -23.71
C VAL A 153 4.36 1.72 -24.42
N LEU A 154 3.31 2.42 -23.97
CA LEU A 154 2.86 3.68 -24.56
C LEU A 154 2.89 4.77 -23.50
N ILE A 155 3.74 5.79 -23.72
CA ILE A 155 3.81 6.98 -22.88
C ILE A 155 3.17 8.13 -23.65
N LYS A 156 2.10 8.70 -23.10
CA LYS A 156 1.42 9.88 -23.64
C LYS A 156 1.55 11.00 -22.63
N SER A 157 2.19 12.09 -23.02
CA SER A 157 2.35 13.29 -22.19
C SER A 157 1.91 14.51 -22.96
N ASN A 158 1.21 15.42 -22.30
CA ASN A 158 0.90 16.75 -22.84
C ASN A 158 2.06 17.74 -22.59
N ASN A 159 3.02 17.35 -21.76
CA ASN A 159 4.22 18.13 -21.40
C ASN A 159 5.49 17.40 -21.83
N LYS A 160 6.65 18.04 -21.67
CA LYS A 160 7.96 17.41 -21.92
C LYS A 160 8.11 16.13 -21.08
N ILE A 161 8.58 15.06 -21.71
CA ILE A 161 9.09 13.88 -21.02
C ILE A 161 10.58 14.12 -20.80
N ASP A 162 11.02 14.11 -19.54
CA ASP A 162 12.42 14.25 -19.18
C ASP A 162 12.99 12.86 -18.86
N ILE A 163 14.08 12.49 -19.52
CA ILE A 163 14.79 11.22 -19.31
C ILE A 163 16.23 11.62 -19.05
N ARG A 164 16.67 11.49 -17.80
CA ARG A 164 18.03 11.79 -17.38
C ARG A 164 18.76 10.49 -17.14
N ASN A 165 19.99 10.41 -17.63
CA ASN A 165 20.86 9.26 -17.44
C ASN A 165 22.19 9.77 -16.88
N ASP A 166 22.47 9.46 -15.61
CA ASP A 166 23.75 9.76 -14.97
C ASP A 166 24.76 8.61 -15.17
N SER A 167 24.85 8.10 -16.41
CA SER A 167 25.77 7.03 -16.74
C SER A 167 27.20 7.57 -16.75
N GLN A 168 27.86 7.47 -15.59
CA GLN A 168 29.27 7.79 -15.43
C GLN A 168 30.17 6.99 -16.39
N SER A 169 29.75 5.79 -16.82
CA SER A 169 30.49 5.00 -17.80
C SER A 169 30.48 5.63 -19.19
N LEU A 170 29.33 6.11 -19.69
CA LEU A 170 29.28 6.82 -20.97
C LEU A 170 30.12 8.11 -20.91
N LYS A 171 30.05 8.84 -19.79
CA LYS A 171 30.87 10.03 -19.55
C LYS A 171 32.37 9.74 -19.66
N ASN A 172 32.85 8.71 -18.97
CA ASN A 172 34.26 8.33 -18.99
C ASN A 172 34.71 7.90 -20.40
N ILE A 173 33.90 7.09 -21.10
CA ILE A 173 34.21 6.66 -22.48
C ILE A 173 34.37 7.85 -23.43
N LEU A 174 33.47 8.84 -23.34
CA LEU A 174 33.52 10.01 -24.21
C LEU A 174 34.73 10.91 -23.90
N ILE A 175 35.12 11.01 -22.63
CA ILE A 175 36.36 11.70 -22.23
C ILE A 175 37.58 10.97 -22.79
N ASP A 176 37.67 9.65 -22.61
CA ASP A 176 38.79 8.83 -23.08
C ASP A 176 38.97 8.93 -24.60
N ILE A 177 37.88 8.90 -25.38
CA ILE A 177 37.91 9.08 -26.83
C ILE A 177 38.45 10.47 -27.19
N THR A 178 38.00 11.51 -26.50
CA THR A 178 38.42 12.89 -26.76
C THR A 178 39.91 13.06 -26.49
N ASP A 179 40.40 12.49 -25.38
CA ASP A 179 41.81 12.53 -25.03
C ASP A 179 42.66 11.69 -25.98
N ALA A 180 42.17 10.53 -26.44
CA ALA A 180 42.85 9.72 -27.46
C ALA A 180 43.01 10.48 -28.78
N ILE A 181 41.95 11.16 -29.25
CA ILE A 181 41.98 11.99 -30.46
C ILE A 181 42.96 13.15 -30.30
N ALA A 182 42.93 13.84 -29.16
CA ALA A 182 43.83 14.98 -28.89
C ALA A 182 45.32 14.58 -28.90
N ASN A 183 45.61 13.33 -28.57
CA ASN A 183 46.97 12.79 -28.52
C ASN A 183 47.41 12.06 -29.80
N LEU A 184 46.57 12.00 -30.85
CA LEU A 184 46.96 11.44 -32.13
C LEU A 184 48.14 12.22 -32.71
N ARG A 185 49.24 11.51 -32.98
CA ARG A 185 50.45 12.06 -33.62
C ARG A 185 50.51 11.61 -35.07
N VAL A 186 50.77 12.54 -35.98
CA VAL A 186 51.03 12.20 -37.38
C VAL A 186 52.51 11.92 -37.58
N THR A 187 52.86 10.72 -38.04
CA THR A 187 54.25 10.24 -38.19
C THR A 187 54.84 10.48 -39.60
N GLY A 188 54.13 11.21 -40.47
CA GLY A 188 54.57 11.61 -41.81
C GLY A 188 54.29 13.09 -42.12
N GLN A 189 54.55 13.54 -43.35
CA GLN A 189 54.17 14.88 -43.79
C GLN A 189 52.64 14.97 -43.93
N ALA A 190 51.99 15.64 -42.99
CA ALA A 190 50.59 15.99 -43.09
C ALA A 190 50.39 17.49 -42.79
N ILE A 191 49.50 18.12 -43.55
CA ILE A 191 49.01 19.45 -43.25
C ILE A 191 47.86 19.27 -42.26
N ILE A 192 48.08 19.66 -40.99
CA ILE A 192 47.01 19.70 -40.00
C ILE A 192 46.27 21.01 -40.20
N ASP A 193 44.97 20.92 -40.48
CA ASP A 193 44.09 22.07 -40.46
C ASP A 193 43.78 22.44 -39.00
N GLU A 194 44.13 23.66 -38.58
CA GLU A 194 43.90 24.16 -37.22
C GLU A 194 42.41 24.15 -36.85
N SER A 195 41.51 24.23 -37.85
CA SER A 195 40.06 24.08 -37.66
C SER A 195 39.69 22.72 -37.07
N SER A 196 40.44 21.67 -37.40
CA SER A 196 40.24 20.32 -36.86
C SER A 196 40.53 20.27 -35.37
N ARG A 197 41.53 21.03 -34.91
CA ARG A 197 41.92 21.11 -33.50
C ARG A 197 40.87 21.85 -32.67
N ALA A 198 40.35 22.96 -33.21
CA ALA A 198 39.22 23.69 -32.61
C ALA A 198 37.96 22.82 -32.51
N GLY A 199 37.69 21.98 -33.52
CA GLY A 199 36.58 21.02 -33.51
C GLY A 199 36.65 20.04 -32.34
N ILE A 200 37.83 19.50 -32.02
CA ILE A 200 38.03 18.57 -30.90
C ILE A 200 37.74 19.25 -29.55
N TYR A 201 38.22 20.47 -29.33
CA TYR A 201 37.92 21.21 -28.11
C TYR A 201 36.43 21.54 -27.99
N GLY A 202 35.77 21.89 -29.09
CA GLY A 202 34.33 22.11 -29.13
C GLY A 202 33.53 20.84 -28.78
N ILE A 203 33.93 19.68 -29.30
CA ILE A 203 33.33 18.39 -28.96
C ILE A 203 33.49 18.12 -27.46
N ARG A 204 34.69 18.32 -26.90
CA ARG A 204 34.96 18.15 -25.47
C ARG A 204 34.02 18.99 -24.59
N SER A 205 33.87 20.27 -24.90
CA SER A 205 33.00 21.18 -24.15
C SER A 205 31.54 20.73 -24.20
N ARG A 206 31.04 20.37 -25.39
CA ARG A 206 29.65 19.93 -25.56
C ARG A 206 29.37 18.61 -24.85
N ILE A 207 30.35 17.70 -24.76
CA ILE A 207 30.25 16.48 -23.95
C ILE A 207 30.07 16.84 -22.47
N TYR A 208 30.83 17.81 -21.95
CA TYR A 208 30.65 18.26 -20.57
C TYR A 208 29.28 18.90 -20.34
N ASP A 209 28.79 19.74 -21.26
CA ASP A 209 27.49 20.41 -21.13
C ASP A 209 26.29 19.45 -21.27
N LEU A 210 26.41 18.39 -22.09
CA LEU A 210 25.36 17.37 -22.29
C LEU A 210 25.23 16.42 -21.09
N LEU A 211 26.24 16.35 -20.23
CA LEU A 211 26.35 15.38 -19.14
C LEU A 211 26.38 16.05 -17.75
N SER A 212 26.02 17.33 -17.69
CA SER A 212 25.79 18.13 -16.47
C SER A 212 24.31 18.37 -16.23
#